data_AF-A0A4Y6RQ88-F1
#
_entry.id   AF-A0A4Y6RQ88-F1
#
_cell.length_a   1.000
_cell.length_b   1.000
_cell.length_c   1.000
_cell.angle_alpha   90.00
_cell.angle_beta   90.00
_cell.angle_gamma   90.00
#
_symmetry.space_group_name_H-M   'P 1'
#
loop_
_entity.id
_entity.type
_entity.pdbx_description
1 polymer ?
#
loop_
_entity_poly.entity_id
_entity_poly.type
_entity_poly.pdbx_seq_one_letter_code
_entity_poly.pdbx_strand_id
1 'polypeptide(L)'
;MDCLSWNRSVPNQPSIQPEPPWVKVPDVEASWAGWRQGAGEDWLCEVWLPFWHSLDEKGRRDYLEKYPVPDDDWQLQLDYFWKP
;
A
#
# COMPACT_ATOMS: atom_id res chain seq x y z
N MET A 1 11.29 45.12 -12.45
CA MET A 1 10.84 43.82 -12.99
C MET A 1 11.26 42.80 -11.95
N ASP A 2 10.35 42.51 -11.02
CA ASP A 2 10.66 41.86 -9.76
C ASP A 2 9.94 40.53 -9.72
N CYS A 3 10.63 39.46 -10.11
CA CYS A 3 10.15 38.11 -9.90
C CYS A 3 10.49 37.70 -8.48
N LEU A 4 9.54 38.01 -7.59
CA LEU A 4 9.52 37.65 -6.18
C LEU A 4 9.79 36.16 -5.97
N SER A 5 10.75 35.91 -5.08
CA SER A 5 10.85 34.82 -4.12
C SER A 5 9.62 33.89 -4.07
N TRP A 6 9.79 32.67 -4.56
CA TRP A 6 8.95 31.56 -4.14
C TRP A 6 9.72 30.71 -3.14
N ASN A 7 9.67 31.15 -1.88
CA ASN A 7 9.76 30.28 -0.73
C ASN A 7 8.52 29.35 -0.77
N ARG A 8 8.55 28.29 -1.58
CA ARG A 8 7.56 27.22 -1.49
C ARG A 8 7.87 26.45 -0.22
N SER A 9 7.20 26.83 0.87
CA SER A 9 6.84 25.87 1.90
C SER A 9 6.27 24.66 1.18
N VAL A 10 6.99 23.55 1.16
CA VAL A 10 6.48 22.27 0.68
C VAL A 10 5.27 21.99 1.56
N PRO A 11 4.03 22.02 1.04
CA PRO A 11 2.89 21.72 1.88
C PRO A 11 3.09 20.28 2.35
N ASN A 12 3.20 20.15 3.68
CA ASN A 12 3.17 18.92 4.46
C ASN A 12 2.55 17.76 3.66
N GLN A 13 3.38 16.98 2.96
CA GLN A 13 2.88 15.82 2.22
C GLN A 13 2.35 14.87 3.28
N PRO A 14 1.04 14.54 3.32
CA PRO A 14 0.61 13.43 4.14
C PRO A 14 1.48 12.24 3.68
N SER A 15 2.15 11.59 4.63
CA SER A 15 2.88 10.36 4.38
C SER A 15 1.98 9.45 3.53
N ILE A 16 2.28 9.35 2.23
CA ILE A 16 1.44 8.62 1.28
C ILE A 16 1.68 7.15 1.58
N GLN A 17 0.94 6.63 2.56
CA GLN A 17 0.84 5.20 2.80
C GLN A 17 0.15 4.62 1.55
N PRO A 18 0.81 3.72 0.81
CA PRO A 18 0.19 3.11 -0.35
C PRO A 18 -1.07 2.38 0.09
N GLU A 19 -2.10 2.38 -0.77
CA GLU A 19 -3.33 1.65 -0.50
C GLU A 19 -3.08 0.14 -0.61
N PRO A 20 -3.77 -0.68 0.21
CA PRO A 20 -3.61 -2.12 0.10
C PRO A 20 -4.22 -2.65 -1.21
N PRO A 21 -3.81 -3.86 -1.64
CA PRO A 21 -4.24 -4.44 -2.90
C PRO A 21 -5.77 -4.48 -3.09
N TRP A 22 -6.53 -4.83 -2.04
CA TRP A 22 -8.00 -4.89 -2.07
C TRP A 22 -8.71 -3.53 -2.13
N VAL A 23 -7.97 -2.44 -1.89
CA VAL A 23 -8.46 -1.06 -2.11
C VAL A 23 -8.02 -0.54 -3.46
N LYS A 24 -6.78 -0.87 -3.86
CA LYS A 24 -6.19 -0.42 -5.13
C LYS A 24 -6.96 -0.93 -6.34
N VAL A 25 -7.36 -2.20 -6.28
CA VAL A 25 -8.19 -2.85 -7.29
C VAL A 25 -9.32 -3.53 -6.53
N PRO A 26 -10.46 -2.85 -6.32
CA PRO A 26 -11.61 -3.49 -5.71
C PRO A 26 -12.14 -4.61 -6.63
N ASP A 27 -12.83 -5.59 -6.05
CA ASP A 27 -13.52 -6.68 -6.76
C ASP A 27 -12.61 -7.71 -7.47
N VAL A 28 -11.33 -7.77 -7.13
CA VAL A 28 -10.45 -8.88 -7.53
C VAL A 28 -10.09 -9.75 -6.34
N GLU A 29 -10.00 -11.05 -6.59
CA GLU A 29 -9.62 -12.05 -5.61
C GLU A 29 -8.15 -11.88 -5.22
N ALA A 30 -7.80 -12.23 -3.98
CA ALA A 30 -6.41 -12.21 -3.52
C ALA A 30 -5.49 -13.12 -4.35
N SER A 31 -6.05 -14.20 -4.90
CA SER A 31 -5.36 -15.16 -5.77
C SER A 31 -5.23 -14.72 -7.23
N TRP A 32 -5.79 -13.56 -7.60
CA TRP A 32 -5.85 -13.08 -8.97
C TRP A 32 -4.47 -13.05 -9.62
N ALA A 33 -4.35 -13.65 -10.79
CA ALA A 33 -3.08 -13.73 -11.52
C ALA A 33 -2.51 -12.35 -11.87
N GLY A 34 -3.34 -11.30 -11.92
CA GLY A 34 -2.89 -9.92 -12.15
C GLY A 34 -1.95 -9.38 -11.07
N TRP A 35 -1.97 -9.93 -9.86
CA TRP A 35 -0.98 -9.62 -8.81
C TRP A 35 0.39 -10.23 -9.06
N ARG A 36 0.49 -11.18 -9.99
CA ARG A 36 1.71 -11.93 -10.33
C ARG A 36 2.23 -11.63 -11.73
N GLN A 37 1.54 -10.75 -12.48
CA GLN A 37 1.92 -10.38 -13.83
C GLN A 37 1.55 -8.93 -14.15
N GLY A 38 2.51 -8.18 -14.70
CA GLY A 38 2.28 -6.84 -15.24
C GLY A 38 2.00 -5.79 -14.16
N ALA A 39 1.11 -4.83 -14.43
CA ALA A 39 0.96 -3.65 -13.57
C ALA A 39 0.54 -3.95 -12.12
N GLY A 40 -0.16 -5.07 -11.87
CA GLY A 40 -0.52 -5.48 -10.51
C GLY A 40 0.68 -6.04 -9.74
N GLU A 41 1.54 -6.81 -10.42
CA GLU A 41 2.82 -7.27 -9.86
C GLU A 41 3.76 -6.10 -9.58
N ASP A 42 3.91 -5.18 -10.53
CA ASP A 42 4.76 -3.99 -10.35
C ASP A 42 4.32 -3.18 -9.13
N TRP A 43 3.01 -2.94 -8.97
CA TRP A 43 2.48 -2.24 -7.80
C TRP A 43 2.71 -3.03 -6.50
N LEU A 44 2.41 -4.32 -6.51
CA LEU A 44 2.51 -5.16 -5.32
C LEU A 44 3.97 -5.27 -4.85
N CYS A 45 4.89 -5.61 -5.75
CA CYS A 45 6.29 -5.90 -5.45
C CYS A 45 7.13 -4.64 -5.23
N GLU A 46 6.89 -3.56 -5.99
CA GLU A 46 7.76 -2.37 -5.94
C GLU A 46 7.22 -1.28 -5.00
N VAL A 47 5.93 -1.32 -4.65
CA VAL A 47 5.31 -0.27 -3.84
C VAL A 47 4.73 -0.80 -2.54
N TRP A 48 3.78 -1.74 -2.62
CA TRP A 48 3.01 -2.10 -1.44
C TRP A 48 3.75 -3.05 -0.49
N LEU A 49 4.37 -4.12 -0.99
CA LEU A 49 5.13 -5.07 -0.15
C LEU A 49 6.31 -4.42 0.58
N PRO A 50 7.16 -3.59 -0.06
CA PRO A 50 8.25 -2.92 0.65
C PRO A 50 7.75 -2.02 1.77
N PHE A 51 6.64 -1.31 1.55
CA PHE A 51 5.98 -0.54 2.59
C PHE A 51 5.46 -1.44 3.72
N TRP A 52 4.69 -2.49 3.39
CA TRP A 52 4.11 -3.42 4.35
C TRP A 52 5.18 -4.08 5.24
N HIS A 53 6.30 -4.48 4.64
CA HIS A 53 7.43 -5.09 5.33
C HIS A 53 8.24 -4.09 6.18
N SER A 54 8.21 -2.80 5.82
CA SER A 54 8.87 -1.75 6.60
C SER A 54 8.15 -1.39 7.91
N LEU A 55 6.86 -1.75 8.04
CA LEU A 55 6.07 -1.48 9.23
C LEU A 55 6.52 -2.37 10.40
N ASP A 56 6.39 -1.88 11.63
CA ASP A 56 6.47 -2.72 12.83
C ASP A 56 5.10 -3.35 13.13
N GLU A 57 5.01 -4.17 14.17
CA GLU A 57 3.76 -4.84 14.55
C GLU A 57 2.64 -3.83 14.84
N LYS A 58 2.97 -2.74 15.53
CA LYS A 58 2.02 -1.66 15.83
C LYS A 58 1.55 -0.99 14.54
N GLY A 59 2.47 -0.64 13.64
CA GLY A 59 2.18 0.01 12.37
C GLY A 59 1.33 -0.86 11.46
N ARG A 60 1.59 -2.18 11.40
CA ARG A 60 0.73 -3.12 10.69
C ARG A 60 -0.68 -3.17 11.26
N ARG A 61 -0.82 -3.25 12.60
CA ARG A 61 -2.14 -3.23 13.25
C ARG A 61 -2.88 -1.92 12.94
N ASP A 62 -2.24 -0.77 13.12
CA ASP A 62 -2.85 0.53 12.84
C ASP A 62 -3.24 0.67 11.34
N TYR A 63 -2.44 0.09 10.44
CA TYR A 63 -2.72 0.07 9.01
C TYR A 63 -3.93 -0.81 8.66
N LEU A 64 -4.05 -1.99 9.28
CA LEU A 64 -5.20 -2.88 9.12
C LEU A 64 -6.47 -2.37 9.81
N GLU A 65 -6.35 -1.55 10.87
CA GLU A 65 -7.50 -0.84 11.46
C GLU A 65 -8.04 0.22 10.50
N LYS A 66 -7.15 0.89 9.75
CA LYS A 66 -7.54 1.87 8.72
C LYS A 66 -8.08 1.19 7.46
N TYR A 67 -7.50 0.07 7.06
CA TYR A 67 -7.88 -0.71 5.89
C TYR A 67 -8.16 -2.16 6.29
N PRO A 68 -9.39 -2.47 6.75
CA PRO A 68 -9.73 -3.82 7.18
C PRO A 68 -9.58 -4.81 6.03
N VAL A 69 -9.13 -6.01 6.38
CA VAL A 69 -9.04 -7.14 5.46
C VAL A 69 -10.47 -7.60 5.13
N PRO A 70 -10.84 -7.72 3.85
CA PRO A 70 -12.24 -7.96 3.48
C PRO A 70 -12.67 -9.43 3.65
N ASP A 71 -11.75 -10.39 3.51
CA ASP A 71 -12.05 -11.83 3.60
C ASP A 71 -10.81 -12.66 4.00
N ASP A 72 -11.04 -13.95 4.25
CA ASP A 72 -10.02 -14.91 4.69
C ASP A 72 -8.93 -15.17 3.64
N ASP A 73 -9.20 -14.94 2.35
CA ASP A 73 -8.20 -15.15 1.29
C ASP A 73 -7.14 -14.06 1.31
N TRP A 74 -7.54 -12.81 1.55
CA TRP A 74 -6.60 -11.72 1.78
C TRP A 74 -5.83 -11.90 3.09
N GLN A 75 -6.49 -12.40 4.15
CA GLN A 75 -5.82 -12.73 5.41
C GLN A 75 -4.75 -13.81 5.19
N LEU A 76 -5.06 -14.84 4.41
CA LEU A 76 -4.11 -15.89 4.03
C LEU A 76 -2.89 -15.33 3.29
N GLN A 77 -3.09 -14.35 2.38
CA GLN A 77 -1.96 -13.69 1.72
C GLN A 77 -1.04 -13.01 2.73
N LEU A 78 -1.59 -12.23 3.67
CA LEU A 78 -0.81 -11.51 4.68
C LEU A 78 -0.04 -12.45 5.61
N ASP A 79 -0.67 -13.55 6.05
CA ASP A 79 -0.12 -14.44 7.06
C ASP A 79 0.95 -15.40 6.52
N TYR A 80 0.84 -15.79 5.24
CA TYR A 80 1.67 -16.85 4.66
C TYR A 80 2.53 -16.40 3.47
N PHE A 81 1.96 -15.65 2.52
CA PHE A 81 2.63 -15.37 1.25
C PHE A 81 3.38 -14.03 1.25
N TRP A 82 2.83 -13.02 1.94
CA TRP A 82 3.33 -11.65 2.00
C TRP A 82 3.79 -11.25 3.39
N LYS A 83 4.02 -12.25 4.25
CA LYS A 83 4.54 -12.05 5.59
C LYS A 83 5.87 -11.28 5.53
N PRO A 84 6.09 -10.29 6.43
CA PRO A 84 7.38 -9.61 6.59
C PRO A 84 8.52 -10.55 7.01
#